data_AF-A0A258HDY3-F1
#
_entry.id   AF-A0A258HDY3-F1
#
_cell.length_a   1.000
_cell.length_b   1.000
_cell.length_c   1.000
_cell.angle_alpha   90.00
_cell.angle_beta   90.00
_cell.angle_gamma   90.00
#
_symmetry.space_group_name_H-M   'P 1'
#
loop_
_entity.id
_entity.type
_entity.pdbx_description
1 polymer ?
#
loop_
_entity_poly.entity_id
_entity_poly.type
_entity_poly.pdbx_seq_one_letter_code
_entity_poly.pdbx_strand_id
1 'polypeptide(L)'
;MKTMMITAVLALAPAAAMAQATGIGQPIEAPVLPGAVLDAACGNLYDMAGKAFCVTAPLASIGALADAYVAHFESQGWIAAGGDDNRVVFIKRKDAGGCDGMQLQAFYDPNRPAGPEVPGYIAMATVPGDVCAAAAAAPAQ
;
A
#
# COMPACT_ATOMS: atom_id res chain seq x y z
N MET A 1 20.11 -24.97 -47.87
CA MET A 1 19.08 -25.62 -47.03
C MET A 1 18.77 -24.68 -45.88
N LYS A 2 17.49 -24.53 -45.58
CA LYS A 2 16.86 -23.40 -44.88
C LYS A 2 16.33 -23.96 -43.56
N THR A 3 16.87 -23.55 -42.43
CA THR A 3 16.33 -23.91 -41.10
C THR A 3 15.94 -22.64 -40.39
N MET A 4 14.65 -22.54 -40.11
CA MET A 4 13.94 -21.40 -39.55
C MET A 4 14.29 -21.20 -38.07
N MET A 5 14.49 -19.95 -37.67
CA MET A 5 14.41 -19.53 -36.27
C MET A 5 12.93 -19.40 -35.89
N ILE A 6 12.51 -20.09 -34.84
CA ILE A 6 11.27 -19.78 -34.11
C ILE A 6 11.70 -19.37 -32.72
N THR A 7 11.76 -18.06 -32.49
CA THR A 7 11.93 -17.50 -31.16
C THR A 7 10.53 -17.21 -30.62
N ALA A 8 10.04 -18.08 -29.75
CA ALA A 8 8.82 -17.81 -28.98
C ALA A 8 9.14 -16.73 -27.94
N VAL A 9 8.62 -15.51 -28.15
CA VAL A 9 8.67 -14.44 -27.15
C VAL A 9 7.51 -14.69 -26.18
N LEU A 10 7.83 -15.22 -25.00
CA LEU A 10 6.94 -15.19 -23.84
C LEU A 10 6.75 -13.72 -23.43
N ALA A 11 5.58 -13.16 -23.72
CA ALA A 11 5.17 -11.85 -23.23
C ALA A 11 4.91 -11.95 -21.71
N LEU A 12 5.93 -11.62 -20.90
CA LEU A 12 5.74 -11.34 -19.48
C LEU A 12 5.12 -9.93 -19.35
N ALA A 13 3.95 -9.85 -18.70
CA ALA A 13 3.25 -8.61 -18.42
C ALA A 13 4.06 -7.69 -17.47
N PRO A 14 3.94 -6.35 -17.59
CA PRO A 14 4.72 -5.41 -16.79
C PRO A 14 4.05 -5.17 -15.43
N ALA A 15 4.35 -5.99 -14.43
CA ALA A 15 3.99 -5.74 -13.03
C ALA A 15 4.94 -4.76 -12.32
N ALA A 16 6.01 -4.31 -12.98
CA ALA A 16 7.15 -3.65 -12.32
C ALA A 16 6.96 -2.15 -12.01
N ALA A 17 6.06 -1.45 -12.71
CA ALA A 17 5.95 0.02 -12.58
C ALA A 17 5.19 0.48 -11.32
N MET A 18 4.35 -0.38 -10.72
CA MET A 18 3.53 -0.02 -9.56
C MET A 18 4.27 -0.17 -8.22
N ALA A 19 5.49 -0.72 -8.24
CA ALA A 19 6.29 -0.99 -7.04
C ALA A 19 7.05 0.25 -6.51
N GLN A 20 7.06 1.38 -7.24
CA GLN A 20 7.94 2.53 -6.96
C GLN A 20 7.22 3.77 -6.39
N ALA A 21 5.97 3.65 -5.94
CA ALA A 21 5.32 4.69 -5.14
C ALA A 21 6.03 4.83 -3.79
N THR A 22 7.07 5.66 -3.71
CA THR A 22 7.99 5.76 -2.55
C THR A 22 7.77 7.01 -1.68
N GLY A 23 6.64 7.70 -1.83
CA GLY A 23 6.35 8.93 -1.08
C GLY A 23 5.16 8.78 -0.13
N ILE A 24 5.29 9.35 1.08
CA ILE A 24 4.17 9.60 2.00
C ILE A 24 3.70 11.04 1.78
N GLY A 25 2.44 11.18 1.40
CA GLY A 25 1.76 12.43 1.19
C GLY A 25 1.07 12.90 2.47
N GLN A 26 -0.24 13.16 2.36
CA GLN A 26 -1.06 13.58 3.49
C GLN A 26 -1.68 12.36 4.18
N PRO A 27 -1.95 12.44 5.50
CA PRO A 27 -2.82 11.48 6.17
C PRO A 27 -4.12 11.31 5.38
N ILE A 28 -4.60 10.08 5.25
CA ILE A 28 -5.93 9.85 4.70
C ILE A 28 -7.00 10.11 5.75
N GLU A 29 -8.20 10.43 5.30
CA GLU A 29 -9.39 10.36 6.15
C GLU A 29 -9.95 8.94 6.09
N ALA A 30 -9.82 8.19 7.19
CA ALA A 30 -10.34 6.84 7.33
C ALA A 30 -11.07 6.67 8.67
N PRO A 31 -12.08 5.79 8.75
CA PRO A 31 -12.71 5.46 10.02
C PRO A 31 -11.80 4.57 10.88
N VAL A 32 -11.96 4.63 12.20
CA VAL A 32 -11.39 3.61 13.10
C VAL A 32 -12.28 2.37 13.02
N LEU A 33 -11.78 1.29 12.43
CA LEU A 33 -12.51 0.02 12.30
C LEU A 33 -12.56 -0.77 13.63
N PRO A 34 -13.51 -1.73 13.79
CA PRO A 34 -13.57 -2.58 14.97
C PRO A 34 -12.24 -3.29 15.28
N GLY A 35 -11.85 -3.30 16.55
CA GLY A 35 -10.58 -3.87 17.00
C GLY A 35 -9.37 -2.93 16.88
N ALA A 36 -9.55 -1.76 16.28
CA ALA A 36 -8.52 -0.73 16.18
C ALA A 36 -8.70 0.38 17.22
N VAL A 37 -7.59 0.99 17.61
CA VAL A 37 -7.54 2.23 18.41
C VAL A 37 -6.74 3.26 17.62
N LEU A 38 -7.24 4.50 17.54
CA LEU A 38 -6.50 5.60 16.92
C LEU A 38 -5.21 5.88 17.72
N ASP A 39 -4.07 5.95 17.03
CA ASP A 39 -2.79 6.36 17.61
C ASP A 39 -2.13 7.42 16.72
N ALA A 40 -2.35 8.69 17.06
CA ALA A 40 -1.80 9.82 16.32
C ALA A 40 -0.26 9.88 16.32
N ALA A 41 0.41 9.20 17.27
CA ALA A 41 1.85 9.12 17.33
C ALA A 41 2.42 7.96 16.48
N CYS A 42 1.59 7.05 15.99
CA CYS A 42 2.00 5.85 15.25
C CYS A 42 3.07 5.04 16.02
N GLY A 43 2.92 4.91 17.34
CA GLY A 43 3.91 4.27 18.21
C GLY A 43 5.21 5.06 18.39
N ASN A 44 5.30 6.30 17.90
CA ASN A 44 6.55 7.07 17.73
C ASN A 44 7.58 6.33 16.86
N LEU A 45 7.11 5.51 15.92
CA LEU A 45 7.94 4.73 15.01
C LEU A 45 8.01 5.40 13.64
N TYR A 46 9.17 5.25 12.98
CA TYR A 46 9.39 5.61 11.59
C TYR A 46 9.03 7.05 11.19
N ASP A 47 8.99 7.98 12.15
CA ASP A 47 8.68 9.40 11.92
C ASP A 47 7.33 9.61 11.20
N MET A 48 6.32 8.81 11.59
CA MET A 48 4.97 8.81 10.99
C MET A 48 3.96 9.73 11.69
N ALA A 49 4.29 10.22 12.88
CA ALA A 49 3.41 11.10 13.66
C ALA A 49 3.02 12.34 12.84
N GLY A 50 1.71 12.55 12.66
CA GLY A 50 1.16 13.66 11.86
C GLY A 50 1.32 13.52 10.34
N LYS A 51 1.93 12.44 9.83
CA LYS A 51 2.12 12.17 8.39
C LYS A 51 1.23 11.06 7.86
N ALA A 52 0.69 10.24 8.75
CA ALA A 52 -0.24 9.18 8.42
C ALA A 52 -1.42 9.16 9.39
N PHE A 53 -2.56 8.65 8.92
CA PHE A 53 -3.61 8.17 9.79
C PHE A 53 -3.17 6.82 10.35
N CYS A 54 -3.03 6.74 11.66
CA CYS A 54 -2.45 5.58 12.32
C CYS A 54 -3.42 4.97 13.31
N VAL A 55 -3.54 3.65 13.25
CA VAL A 55 -4.25 2.87 14.25
C VAL A 55 -3.36 1.77 14.79
N THR A 56 -3.68 1.33 16.00
CA THR A 56 -3.01 0.22 16.67
C THR A 56 -4.01 -0.86 17.08
N ALA A 57 -3.52 -2.10 17.11
CA ALA A 57 -4.19 -3.28 17.63
C ALA A 57 -3.12 -4.28 18.13
N PRO A 58 -3.48 -5.31 18.93
CA PRO A 58 -2.55 -6.38 19.25
C PRO A 58 -1.95 -7.00 17.99
N LEU A 59 -0.65 -7.29 17.99
CA LEU A 59 0.08 -7.80 16.84
C LEU A 59 -0.53 -9.09 16.28
N ALA A 60 -1.08 -9.95 17.14
CA ALA A 60 -1.81 -11.15 16.71
C ALA A 60 -3.04 -10.87 15.84
N SER A 61 -3.62 -9.67 15.93
CA SER A 61 -4.82 -9.25 15.20
C SER A 61 -4.55 -8.28 14.06
N ILE A 62 -3.30 -7.80 13.90
CA ILE A 62 -2.99 -6.72 12.96
C ILE A 62 -3.23 -7.11 11.50
N GLY A 63 -3.00 -8.38 11.14
CA GLY A 63 -3.26 -8.89 9.79
C GLY A 63 -4.75 -8.83 9.43
N ALA A 64 -5.61 -9.33 10.32
CA ALA A 64 -7.07 -9.27 10.12
C ALA A 64 -7.59 -7.83 10.07
N LEU A 65 -6.97 -6.92 10.83
CA LEU A 65 -7.29 -5.50 10.75
C LEU A 65 -6.85 -4.88 9.41
N ALA A 66 -5.68 -5.25 8.89
CA ALA A 66 -5.21 -4.82 7.59
C ALA A 66 -6.16 -5.27 6.47
N ASP A 67 -6.59 -6.54 6.50
CA ASP A 67 -7.57 -7.08 5.55
C ASP A 67 -8.91 -6.31 5.61
N ALA A 68 -9.35 -5.93 6.81
CA ALA A 68 -10.58 -5.15 6.98
C ALA A 68 -10.47 -3.74 6.38
N TYR A 69 -9.30 -3.08 6.50
CA TYR A 69 -9.07 -1.80 5.83
C TYR A 69 -8.96 -1.95 4.32
N VAL A 70 -8.30 -3.01 3.81
CA VAL A 70 -8.27 -3.32 2.37
C VAL A 70 -9.69 -3.43 1.83
N ALA A 71 -10.52 -4.26 2.44
CA ALA A 71 -11.93 -4.42 2.04
C ALA A 71 -12.73 -3.11 2.13
N HIS A 72 -12.48 -2.30 3.18
CA HIS A 72 -13.10 -0.99 3.31
C HIS A 72 -12.77 -0.08 2.13
N PHE A 73 -11.48 0.06 1.77
CA PHE A 73 -11.08 0.92 0.67
C PHE A 73 -11.54 0.39 -0.69
N GLU A 74 -11.52 -0.92 -0.90
CA GLU A 74 -12.06 -1.53 -2.10
C GLU A 74 -13.57 -1.23 -2.27
N SER A 75 -14.34 -1.25 -1.18
CA SER A 75 -15.75 -0.86 -1.22
C SER A 75 -15.97 0.61 -1.62
N GLN A 76 -14.95 1.45 -1.48
CA GLN A 76 -14.96 2.86 -1.88
C GLN A 76 -14.37 3.08 -3.29
N GLY A 77 -14.10 2.01 -4.03
CA GLY A 77 -13.57 2.05 -5.39
C GLY A 77 -12.06 2.27 -5.48
N TRP A 78 -11.32 2.08 -4.37
CA TRP A 78 -9.87 1.92 -4.44
C TRP A 78 -9.51 0.53 -4.97
N ILE A 79 -8.37 0.41 -5.62
CA ILE A 79 -7.90 -0.82 -6.25
C ILE A 79 -6.51 -1.11 -5.70
N ALA A 80 -6.30 -2.27 -5.09
CA ALA A 80 -4.96 -2.74 -4.73
C ALA A 80 -4.13 -2.92 -6.00
N ALA A 81 -3.05 -2.16 -6.11
CA ALA A 81 -2.22 -2.02 -7.30
C ALA A 81 -0.80 -2.60 -7.12
N GLY A 82 -0.42 -2.92 -5.89
CA GLY A 82 0.89 -3.47 -5.57
C GLY A 82 1.13 -3.44 -4.07
N GLY A 83 2.36 -3.76 -3.69
CA GLY A 83 2.70 -3.90 -2.28
C GLY A 83 3.77 -4.96 -2.02
N ASP A 84 3.96 -5.24 -0.74
CA ASP A 84 4.70 -6.39 -0.23
C ASP A 84 3.96 -6.94 1.00
N ASP A 85 4.54 -7.92 1.69
CA ASP A 85 3.88 -8.64 2.79
C ASP A 85 3.28 -7.74 3.88
N ASN A 86 3.81 -6.52 4.07
CA ASN A 86 3.33 -5.58 5.09
C ASN A 86 2.79 -4.28 4.49
N ARG A 87 2.77 -4.13 3.17
CA ARG A 87 2.38 -2.90 2.49
C ARG A 87 1.37 -3.17 1.39
N VAL A 88 0.31 -2.37 1.33
CA VAL A 88 -0.59 -2.32 0.17
C VAL A 88 -0.56 -0.92 -0.41
N VAL A 89 -0.34 -0.82 -1.73
CA VAL A 89 -0.48 0.41 -2.50
C VAL A 89 -1.81 0.33 -3.24
N PHE A 90 -2.65 1.33 -3.04
CA PHE A 90 -3.94 1.48 -3.69
C PHE A 90 -3.89 2.58 -4.74
N ILE A 91 -4.71 2.43 -5.77
CA ILE A 91 -5.03 3.49 -6.72
C ILE A 91 -6.53 3.73 -6.80
N LYS A 92 -6.93 4.96 -7.14
CA LYS A 92 -8.30 5.30 -7.54
C LYS A 92 -8.28 6.12 -8.82
N ARG A 93 -8.87 5.57 -9.89
CA ARG A 93 -8.88 6.19 -11.22
C ARG A 93 -9.70 7.47 -11.21
N LYS A 94 -9.22 8.49 -11.93
CA LYS A 94 -9.93 9.76 -12.14
C LYS A 94 -10.64 9.76 -13.49
N ASP A 95 -11.80 10.39 -13.57
CA ASP A 95 -12.58 10.49 -14.81
C ASP A 95 -11.81 11.22 -15.93
N ALA A 96 -11.01 12.23 -15.56
CA ALA A 96 -10.16 13.00 -16.49
C ALA A 96 -8.84 12.30 -16.87
N GLY A 97 -8.65 11.04 -16.45
CA GLY A 97 -7.39 10.30 -16.60
C GLY A 97 -6.45 10.47 -15.40
N GLY A 98 -5.49 9.54 -15.27
CA GLY A 98 -4.63 9.42 -14.10
C GLY A 98 -5.29 8.71 -12.92
N CYS A 99 -4.57 8.59 -11.80
CA CYS A 99 -5.14 8.09 -10.56
C CYS A 99 -4.54 8.74 -9.30
N ASP A 100 -5.35 8.79 -8.24
CA ASP A 100 -4.87 9.04 -6.88
C ASP A 100 -4.20 7.80 -6.34
N GLY A 101 -3.19 7.98 -5.51
CA GLY A 101 -2.47 6.92 -4.82
C GLY A 101 -2.66 6.99 -3.31
N MET A 102 -2.69 5.84 -2.67
CA MET A 102 -2.70 5.69 -1.22
C MET A 102 -1.88 4.47 -0.83
N GLN A 103 -1.26 4.52 0.34
CA GLN A 103 -0.53 3.40 0.92
C GLN A 103 -1.11 3.04 2.28
N LEU A 104 -1.21 1.74 2.54
CA LEU A 104 -1.40 1.14 3.85
C LEU A 104 -0.14 0.36 4.20
N GLN A 105 0.46 0.62 5.37
CA GLN A 105 1.66 -0.08 5.85
C GLN A 105 1.40 -0.60 7.26
N ALA A 106 1.52 -1.92 7.44
CA ALA A 106 1.58 -2.55 8.75
C ALA A 106 3.03 -2.60 9.27
N PHE A 107 3.23 -2.42 10.57
CA PHE A 107 4.53 -2.56 11.24
C PHE A 107 4.36 -2.76 12.76
N TYR A 108 5.47 -3.05 13.44
CA TYR A 108 5.58 -3.11 14.89
C TYR A 108 6.96 -2.61 15.32
N ASP A 109 7.19 -2.40 16.62
CA ASP A 109 8.49 -1.98 17.14
C ASP A 109 9.49 -3.14 17.10
N PRO A 110 10.53 -3.12 16.24
CA PRO A 110 11.49 -4.22 16.12
C PRO A 110 12.43 -4.32 17.33
N ASN A 111 12.46 -3.29 18.20
CA ASN A 111 13.29 -3.30 19.41
C ASN A 111 12.59 -3.96 20.60
N ARG A 112 11.34 -4.43 20.41
CA ARG A 112 10.60 -5.18 21.41
C ARG A 112 10.49 -6.64 21.00
N PRO A 113 10.57 -7.59 21.96
CA PRO A 113 10.27 -8.99 21.67
C PRO A 113 8.88 -9.10 21.04
N ALA A 114 8.80 -9.76 19.89
CA ALA A 114 7.52 -10.03 19.25
C ALA A 114 6.67 -10.92 20.18
N GLY A 115 5.41 -10.56 20.33
CA GLY A 115 4.43 -11.29 21.13
C GLY A 115 3.01 -10.95 20.69
N PRO A 116 2.03 -11.82 20.92
CA PRO A 116 0.67 -11.63 20.40
C PRO A 116 0.01 -10.33 20.88
N GLU A 117 0.34 -9.91 22.11
CA GLU A 117 -0.22 -8.73 22.76
C GLU A 117 0.57 -7.44 22.51
N VAL A 118 1.74 -7.51 21.85
CA VAL A 118 2.49 -6.28 21.58
C VAL A 118 1.75 -5.43 20.56
N PRO A 119 1.86 -4.08 20.62
CA PRO A 119 1.21 -3.24 19.63
C PRO A 119 1.75 -3.50 18.22
N GLY A 120 0.84 -3.85 17.31
CA GLY A 120 0.99 -3.64 15.88
C GLY A 120 0.37 -2.30 15.48
N TYR A 121 0.83 -1.75 14.37
CA TYR A 121 0.36 -0.48 13.83
C TYR A 121 0.02 -0.63 12.36
N ILE A 122 -1.00 0.10 11.92
CA ILE A 122 -1.29 0.35 10.52
C ILE A 122 -1.22 1.85 10.31
N ALA A 123 -0.33 2.30 9.42
CA ALA A 123 -0.25 3.67 8.95
C ALA A 123 -0.82 3.77 7.54
N MET A 124 -1.65 4.79 7.31
CA MET A 124 -2.26 5.06 6.02
C MET A 124 -2.07 6.51 5.61
N ALA A 125 -1.62 6.73 4.38
CA ALA A 125 -1.36 8.05 3.82
C ALA A 125 -1.54 8.05 2.30
N THR A 126 -1.78 9.21 1.70
CA THR A 126 -1.76 9.36 0.24
C THR A 126 -0.36 9.15 -0.30
N VAL A 127 -0.25 8.72 -1.55
CA VAL A 127 1.00 8.73 -2.30
C VAL A 127 0.98 9.98 -3.21
N PRO A 128 1.96 10.88 -3.11
CA PRO A 128 2.00 12.07 -3.97
C PRO A 128 2.16 11.74 -5.46
N GLY A 129 1.48 12.50 -6.31
CA GLY A 129 1.60 12.43 -7.77
C GLY A 129 0.53 11.58 -8.46
N ASP A 130 0.61 11.49 -9.78
CA ASP A 130 -0.21 10.57 -10.59
C ASP A 130 0.50 9.22 -10.68
N VAL A 131 0.12 8.31 -9.80
CA VAL A 131 0.67 6.95 -9.73
C VAL A 131 0.36 6.11 -10.97
N CYS A 132 -0.62 6.50 -11.79
CA CYS A 132 -0.91 5.87 -13.07
C CYS A 132 -0.08 6.46 -14.22
N ALA A 133 0.34 7.72 -14.15
CA ALA A 133 1.19 8.33 -15.18
C ALA A 133 2.60 7.71 -15.20
N ALA A 134 3.14 7.30 -14.05
CA ALA A 134 4.42 6.58 -13.97
C ALA A 134 4.38 5.24 -14.73
N ALA A 135 3.23 4.57 -14.77
CA ALA A 135 3.03 3.35 -15.57
C ALA A 135 2.89 3.62 -17.08
N ALA A 136 2.41 4.80 -17.47
CA ALA A 136 2.24 5.20 -18.87
C ALA A 136 3.54 5.73 -19.52
N ALA A 137 4.52 6.16 -18.72
CA ALA A 137 5.76 6.79 -19.20
C ALA A 137 6.90 5.81 -19.51
N ALA A 138 6.72 4.49 -19.31
CA ALA A 138 7.71 3.52 -19.74
C ALA A 138 7.67 3.38 -21.28
N PRO A 139 8.73 3.75 -22.04
CA PRO A 139 8.76 3.49 -23.47
C PRO A 139 8.74 1.98 -23.70
N ALA A 140 7.95 1.52 -24.67
CA ALA A 140 8.00 0.15 -25.14
C ALA A 140 9.45 -0.18 -25.56
N GLN A 141 10.08 -1.11 -24.84
CA GLN A 141 11.37 -1.70 -25.20
C GLN A 141 11.15 -3.17 -25.57
#